data_AF-A0AB32VYX8-F1
#
_entry.id   AF-A0AB32VYX8-F1
#
_cell.length_a   1.000
_cell.length_b   1.000
_cell.length_c   1.000
_cell.angle_alpha   90.00
_cell.angle_beta   90.00
_cell.angle_gamma   90.00
#
_symmetry.space_group_name_H-M   'P 1'
#
loop_
_entity.id
_entity.type
_entity.pdbx_description
1 polymer ?
#
loop_
_entity_poly.entity_id
_entity_poly.type
_entity_poly.pdbx_seq_one_letter_code
_entity_poly.pdbx_strand_id
1 'polypeptide(L)'
;MSFVLAFLLLLNVGATQDICVVKNCTLHGPPVRFPFWLKHKQPPHCGFPHPAFQLSCTGDQQTLLHLPRAVKMLVDDIDYKAQEIYLSDPDGCLNRQLPHLDLHFSASPFQLILDDYLEQPDNQGWS
;
A
#
# COMPACT_ATOMS: atom_id res chain seq x y z
N MET A 1 -2.73 -43.39 -32.69
CA MET A 1 -1.87 -42.35 -32.04
C MET A 1 -2.48 -40.96 -32.22
N SER A 2 -3.74 -40.78 -31.81
CA SER A 2 -4.55 -39.58 -32.11
C SER A 2 -5.27 -39.06 -30.86
N PHE A 3 -4.57 -39.02 -29.73
CA PHE A 3 -5.05 -38.41 -28.49
C PHE A 3 -4.12 -37.30 -27.97
N VAL A 4 -2.87 -37.25 -28.46
CA VAL A 4 -1.87 -36.26 -28.02
C VAL A 4 -2.16 -34.86 -28.58
N LEU A 5 -2.73 -34.77 -29.79
CA LEU A 5 -3.09 -33.48 -30.41
C LEU A 5 -4.26 -32.78 -29.70
N ALA A 6 -5.18 -33.55 -29.11
CA ALA A 6 -6.34 -32.99 -28.41
C ALA A 6 -5.95 -32.29 -27.09
N PHE A 7 -4.88 -32.75 -26.43
CA PHE A 7 -4.36 -32.13 -25.21
C PHE A 7 -3.64 -30.80 -25.47
N LEU A 8 -3.00 -30.63 -26.65
CA LEU A 8 -2.34 -29.38 -27.02
C LEU A 8 -3.34 -28.26 -27.38
N LEU A 9 -4.55 -28.61 -27.82
CA LEU A 9 -5.61 -27.64 -28.16
C LEU A 9 -6.31 -27.04 -26.93
N LEU A 10 -6.12 -27.61 -25.74
CA LEU A 10 -6.68 -27.10 -24.48
C LEU A 10 -5.78 -26.07 -23.77
N LEU A 11 -4.57 -25.80 -24.29
CA LEU A 11 -3.64 -24.83 -23.72
C LEU A 11 -3.85 -23.39 -24.22
N ASN A 12 -5.01 -23.09 -24.81
CA ASN A 12 -5.46 -21.71 -24.97
C ASN A 12 -6.29 -21.29 -23.75
N VAL A 13 -5.71 -21.42 -22.56
CA VAL A 13 -6.10 -20.54 -21.47
C VAL A 13 -5.57 -19.18 -21.87
N GLY A 14 -6.43 -18.37 -22.50
CA GLY A 14 -6.18 -16.95 -22.62
C GLY A 14 -5.94 -16.44 -21.22
N ALA A 15 -4.68 -16.24 -20.86
CA ALA A 15 -4.33 -15.49 -19.67
C ALA A 15 -4.97 -14.13 -19.91
N THR A 16 -6.08 -13.85 -19.22
CA THR A 16 -6.44 -12.48 -18.93
C THR A 16 -5.22 -11.94 -18.21
N GLN A 17 -4.35 -11.26 -18.95
CA GLN A 17 -3.26 -10.52 -18.35
C GLN A 17 -3.96 -9.52 -17.45
N ASP A 18 -3.98 -9.87 -16.19
CA ASP A 18 -4.60 -9.16 -15.11
C ASP A 18 -3.88 -7.80 -15.06
N ILE A 19 -4.45 -6.82 -15.76
CA ILE A 19 -3.78 -5.56 -16.09
C ILE A 19 -3.60 -4.75 -14.80
N CYS A 20 -2.38 -4.30 -14.55
CA CYS A 20 -2.04 -3.44 -13.42
C CYS A 20 -2.49 -1.99 -13.67
N VAL A 21 -3.81 -1.80 -13.70
CA VAL A 21 -4.42 -0.48 -13.75
C VAL A 21 -4.42 0.18 -12.37
N VAL A 22 -4.26 1.51 -12.35
CA VAL A 22 -4.38 2.30 -11.12
C VAL A 22 -5.77 2.09 -10.50
N LYS A 23 -5.83 1.90 -9.18
CA LYS A 23 -7.07 1.72 -8.42
C LYS A 23 -7.04 2.58 -7.15
N ASN A 24 -8.21 2.85 -6.60
CA ASN A 24 -8.38 3.61 -5.37
C ASN A 24 -9.54 3.04 -4.54
N CYS A 25 -9.58 3.34 -3.24
CA CYS A 25 -10.64 2.87 -2.34
C CYS A 25 -11.94 3.65 -2.51
N THR A 26 -11.83 4.97 -2.74
CA THR A 26 -12.92 5.90 -3.05
C THR A 26 -12.53 6.80 -4.23
N LEU A 27 -13.50 7.51 -4.82
CA LEU A 27 -13.29 8.39 -5.98
C LEU A 27 -12.20 9.45 -5.74
N HIS A 28 -12.15 9.98 -4.52
CA HIS A 28 -11.21 11.00 -4.08
C HIS A 28 -10.05 10.43 -3.24
N GLY A 29 -9.91 9.11 -3.18
CA GLY A 29 -8.85 8.46 -2.42
C GLY A 29 -7.53 8.40 -3.20
N PRO A 30 -6.41 8.11 -2.51
CA PRO A 30 -5.09 8.10 -3.12
C PRO A 30 -5.03 7.06 -4.26
N PRO A 31 -4.52 7.43 -5.45
CA PRO A 31 -4.38 6.51 -6.56
C PRO A 31 -3.28 5.49 -6.28
N VAL A 32 -3.63 4.22 -6.19
CA VAL A 32 -2.70 3.12 -5.90
C VAL A 32 -2.21 2.44 -7.17
N ARG A 33 -0.88 2.40 -7.28
CA ARG A 33 -0.07 1.73 -8.32
C ARG A 33 1.28 1.31 -7.76
N PHE A 34 2.02 0.52 -8.54
CA PHE A 34 3.38 0.09 -8.23
C PHE A 34 4.22 1.23 -7.64
N PRO A 35 4.96 1.00 -6.52
CA PRO A 35 5.25 -0.30 -5.90
C PRO A 35 4.13 -0.86 -5.01
N PHE A 36 3.12 -0.04 -4.67
CA PHE A 36 1.99 -0.44 -3.85
C PHE A 36 0.92 -1.13 -4.68
N TRP A 37 0.06 -1.89 -4.01
CA TRP A 37 -1.10 -2.50 -4.65
C TRP A 37 -2.25 -2.71 -3.67
N LEU A 38 -3.48 -2.64 -4.18
CA LEU A 38 -4.70 -2.84 -3.39
C LEU A 38 -5.13 -4.30 -3.40
N LYS A 39 -5.08 -4.94 -2.24
CA LYS A 39 -5.63 -6.27 -2.02
C LYS A 39 -7.09 -6.32 -2.46
N HIS A 40 -7.46 -7.37 -3.18
CA HIS A 40 -8.81 -7.61 -3.74
C HIS A 40 -9.27 -6.66 -4.85
N LYS A 41 -8.54 -5.59 -5.16
CA LYS A 41 -8.84 -4.69 -6.30
C LYS A 41 -7.78 -4.75 -7.40
N GLN A 42 -6.56 -5.14 -7.07
CA GLN A 42 -5.45 -5.37 -7.98
C GLN A 42 -4.88 -6.78 -7.78
N PRO A 43 -4.40 -7.41 -8.86
CA PRO A 43 -3.63 -8.64 -8.80
C PRO A 43 -2.36 -8.46 -7.93
N PRO A 44 -1.90 -9.49 -7.19
CA PRO A 44 -0.73 -9.39 -6.33
C PRO A 44 0.57 -9.02 -7.06
N HIS A 45 0.70 -9.36 -8.34
CA HIS A 45 1.88 -9.01 -9.16
C HIS A 45 1.95 -7.54 -9.56
N CYS A 46 0.96 -6.72 -9.21
CA CYS A 46 0.94 -5.29 -9.53
C CYS A 46 1.72 -4.40 -8.55
N GLY A 47 2.28 -4.98 -7.50
CA GLY A 47 3.17 -4.31 -6.56
C GLY A 47 4.29 -5.23 -6.11
N PHE A 48 5.09 -4.76 -5.15
CA PHE A 48 6.10 -5.62 -4.54
C PHE A 48 5.45 -6.74 -3.72
N PRO A 49 6.04 -7.96 -3.72
CA PRO A 49 5.50 -9.12 -3.02
C PRO A 49 5.71 -9.06 -1.49
N HIS A 50 6.16 -7.92 -0.96
CA HIS A 50 6.38 -7.74 0.48
C HIS A 50 5.13 -7.14 1.14
N PRO A 51 4.69 -7.64 2.32
CA PRO A 51 3.45 -7.19 2.98
C PRO A 51 3.36 -5.69 3.20
N ALA A 52 4.51 -5.03 3.41
CA ALA A 52 4.55 -3.58 3.58
C ALA A 52 4.03 -2.79 2.36
N PHE A 53 4.02 -3.34 1.14
CA PHE A 53 3.46 -2.66 -0.04
C PHE A 53 2.01 -3.02 -0.33
N GLN A 54 1.44 -3.92 0.45
CA GLN A 54 0.05 -4.31 0.32
C GLN A 54 -0.84 -3.30 1.05
N LEU A 55 -1.69 -2.63 0.29
CA LEU A 55 -2.74 -1.76 0.80
C LEU A 55 -4.09 -2.47 0.78
N SER A 56 -5.04 -1.95 1.54
CA SER A 56 -6.41 -2.45 1.58
C SER A 56 -7.42 -1.31 1.71
N CYS A 57 -8.70 -1.60 1.50
CA CYS A 57 -9.77 -0.66 1.75
C CYS A 57 -10.53 -1.05 3.01
N THR A 58 -10.90 -0.06 3.84
CA THR A 58 -11.85 -0.26 4.94
C THR A 58 -13.27 -0.36 4.42
N GLY A 59 -14.21 -0.77 5.29
CA GLY A 59 -15.65 -0.67 5.02
C GLY A 59 -16.08 0.78 4.74
N ASP A 60 -15.41 1.74 5.39
CA ASP A 60 -15.63 3.18 5.22
C ASP A 60 -14.85 3.78 4.02
N GLN A 61 -14.38 2.92 3.10
CA GLN A 61 -13.72 3.30 1.85
C GLN A 61 -12.39 4.07 2.00
N GLN A 62 -11.76 4.01 3.18
CA GLN A 62 -10.43 4.57 3.42
C GLN A 62 -9.35 3.59 2.96
N THR A 63 -8.18 4.11 2.58
CA THR A 63 -7.02 3.30 2.23
C THR A 63 -6.19 3.02 3.48
N LEU A 64 -5.85 1.75 3.71
CA LEU A 64 -5.08 1.28 4.85
C LEU A 64 -3.77 0.63 4.41
N LEU A 65 -2.71 1.01 5.12
CA LEU A 65 -1.42 0.35 5.13
C LEU A 65 -1.33 -0.57 6.36
N HIS A 66 -0.85 -1.79 6.15
CA HIS A 66 -0.59 -2.75 7.23
C HIS A 66 0.91 -2.81 7.51
N LEU A 67 1.29 -2.33 8.69
CA LEU A 67 2.65 -2.36 9.16
C LEU A 67 2.91 -3.63 9.99
N PRO A 68 4.19 -4.00 10.22
CA PRO A 68 4.54 -5.09 11.12
C PRO A 68 3.86 -4.95 12.49
N ARG A 69 3.64 -6.09 13.16
CA ARG A 69 2.99 -6.16 14.50
C ARG A 69 1.54 -5.69 14.50
N ALA A 70 0.85 -5.84 13.36
CA ALA A 70 -0.57 -5.55 13.17
C ALA A 70 -0.97 -4.09 13.39
N VAL A 71 -0.01 -3.17 13.27
CA VAL A 71 -0.28 -1.73 13.27
C VAL A 71 -0.95 -1.37 11.95
N LYS A 72 -2.01 -0.58 12.03
CA LYS A 72 -2.79 -0.14 10.87
C LYS A 72 -2.66 1.37 10.76
N MET A 73 -2.38 1.84 9.55
CA MET A 73 -2.21 3.25 9.26
C MET A 73 -3.16 3.64 8.14
N LEU A 74 -3.84 4.78 8.30
CA LEU A 74 -4.55 5.39 7.19
C LEU A 74 -3.53 5.95 6.22
N VAL A 75 -3.81 5.81 4.92
CA VAL A 75 -3.02 6.41 3.85
C VAL A 75 -3.76 7.64 3.35
N ASP A 76 -3.19 8.80 3.60
CA ASP A 76 -3.78 10.08 3.20
C ASP A 76 -3.40 10.43 1.76
N ASP A 77 -2.11 10.31 1.43
CA ASP A 77 -1.60 10.49 0.07
C ASP A 77 -0.37 9.63 -0.24
N ILE A 78 -0.06 9.47 -1.52
CA ILE A 78 1.15 8.81 -2.02
C ILE A 78 1.81 9.71 -3.07
N ASP A 79 2.90 10.38 -2.68
CA ASP A 79 3.73 11.10 -3.64
C ASP A 79 4.72 10.14 -4.31
N TYR A 80 4.37 9.72 -5.51
CA TYR A 80 5.20 8.83 -6.33
C TYR A 80 6.49 9.48 -6.86
N LYS A 81 6.56 10.81 -6.95
CA LYS A 81 7.75 11.54 -7.42
C LYS A 81 8.74 11.69 -6.27
N ALA A 82 8.27 12.11 -5.11
CA ALA A 82 9.07 12.21 -3.90
C ALA A 82 9.40 10.83 -3.31
N GLN A 83 8.62 9.81 -3.67
CA GLN A 83 8.67 8.48 -3.09
C GLN A 83 8.33 8.54 -1.60
N GLU A 84 7.19 9.16 -1.30
CA GLU A 84 6.70 9.35 0.06
C GLU A 84 5.27 8.81 0.14
N ILE A 85 4.94 8.24 1.29
CA ILE A 85 3.56 7.86 1.63
C ILE A 85 3.21 8.53 2.96
N TYR A 86 2.13 9.29 2.91
CA TYR A 86 1.63 10.10 4.01
C TYR A 86 0.60 9.31 4.78
N LEU A 87 0.79 9.24 6.09
CA LEU A 87 0.05 8.35 6.97
C LEU A 87 -0.46 9.08 8.21
N SER A 88 -1.71 8.76 8.58
CA SER A 88 -2.33 9.18 9.83
C SER A 88 -2.66 7.98 10.71
N ASP A 89 -2.58 8.18 12.04
CA ASP A 89 -2.88 7.15 13.02
C ASP A 89 -4.35 7.24 13.48
N PRO A 90 -5.24 6.36 12.98
CA PRO A 90 -6.65 6.42 13.40
C PRO A 90 -6.84 6.13 14.90
N ASP A 91 -5.92 5.38 15.52
CA ASP A 91 -6.07 4.86 16.88
C ASP A 91 -5.14 5.55 17.90
N GLY A 92 -4.29 6.50 17.46
CA GLY A 92 -3.25 7.14 18.28
C GLY A 92 -2.26 6.16 18.92
N CYS A 93 -2.14 4.96 18.35
CA CYS A 93 -1.38 3.84 18.90
C CYS A 93 0.13 3.93 18.61
N LEU A 94 0.55 4.68 17.60
CA LEU A 94 1.94 4.85 17.17
C LEU A 94 2.84 5.40 18.27
N ASN A 95 2.35 6.35 19.06
CA ASN A 95 3.11 6.94 20.17
C ASN A 95 3.61 5.87 21.17
N ARG A 96 2.94 4.72 21.26
CA ARG A 96 3.35 3.60 22.14
C ARG A 96 4.23 2.56 21.45
N GLN A 97 4.21 2.51 20.12
CA GLN A 97 4.75 1.38 19.35
C GLN A 97 5.96 1.74 18.50
N LEU A 98 6.14 3.02 18.15
CA LEU A 98 7.25 3.57 17.35
C LEU A 98 8.65 3.08 17.75
N PRO A 99 9.05 3.02 19.05
CA PRO A 99 10.40 2.61 19.43
C PRO A 99 10.77 1.18 19.00
N HIS A 100 9.79 0.41 18.53
CA HIS A 100 9.95 -1.00 18.21
C HIS A 100 9.55 -1.35 16.75
N LEU A 101 9.07 -0.38 15.93
CA LEU A 101 8.72 -0.68 14.53
C LEU A 101 9.98 -0.48 13.70
N ASP A 102 10.53 -1.59 13.19
CA ASP A 102 11.41 -1.50 12.03
C ASP A 102 10.54 -1.23 10.80
N LEU A 103 10.49 0.04 10.40
CA LEU A 103 9.67 0.54 9.30
C LEU A 103 10.40 0.50 7.95
N HIS A 104 11.53 -0.20 7.88
CA HIS A 104 12.34 -0.19 6.69
C HIS A 104 11.66 -0.98 5.57
N PHE A 105 11.20 -0.28 4.53
CA PHE A 105 10.95 -0.89 3.23
C PHE A 105 12.29 -1.26 2.60
N SER A 106 12.93 -2.32 3.10
CA SER A 106 14.25 -2.77 2.64
C SER A 106 14.35 -3.02 1.13
N ALA A 107 13.22 -3.10 0.42
CA ALA A 107 13.11 -3.27 -1.02
C ALA A 107 12.65 -2.03 -1.81
N SER A 108 12.44 -0.86 -1.19
CA SER A 108 11.94 0.34 -1.89
C SER A 108 12.50 1.65 -1.35
N PRO A 109 12.71 2.67 -2.19
CA PRO A 109 13.11 4.00 -1.75
C PRO A 109 11.99 4.80 -1.06
N PHE A 110 10.76 4.24 -0.95
CA PHE A 110 9.64 4.96 -0.35
C PHE A 110 9.84 5.22 1.16
N GLN A 111 9.63 6.47 1.55
CA GLN A 111 9.69 6.92 2.94
C GLN A 111 8.29 7.04 3.55
N LEU A 112 8.17 6.69 4.83
CA LEU A 112 6.94 6.88 5.60
C LEU A 112 6.94 8.27 6.23
N ILE A 113 5.93 9.07 5.91
CA ILE A 113 5.70 10.37 6.51
C ILE A 113 4.47 10.26 7.42
N LEU A 114 4.62 10.63 8.69
CA LEU A 114 3.54 10.60 9.67
C LEU A 114 3.03 12.03 9.89
N ASP A 115 1.81 12.32 9.47
CA ASP A 115 1.27 13.68 9.50
C ASP A 115 1.03 14.16 10.94
N ASP A 116 0.61 13.26 11.84
CA ASP A 116 0.38 13.56 13.27
C ASP A 116 1.63 14.05 14.02
N TYR A 117 2.84 13.88 13.47
CA TYR A 117 4.10 14.35 14.09
C TYR A 117 4.62 15.65 13.51
N LEU A 118 4.08 16.12 12.38
CA LEU A 118 4.53 17.36 11.74
C LEU A 118 3.81 18.60 12.28
N GLU A 119 2.71 18.44 13.01
CA GLU A 119 2.12 19.51 13.83
C GLU A 119 2.74 19.55 15.23
N GLN A 120 4.06 19.76 15.32
CA GLN A 120 4.60 20.28 16.57
C GLN A 120 4.24 21.77 16.64
N PRO A 121 3.50 22.25 17.67
CA PRO A 121 3.35 23.67 17.86
C PRO A 121 4.73 24.23 18.21
N ASP A 122 5.36 24.89 17.25
CA ASP A 122 6.47 25.79 17.53
C ASP A 122 5.91 26.95 18.35
N ASN A 123 5.90 26.77 19.66
CA ASN A 123 5.50 27.82 20.57
C ASN A 123 6.27 27.72 21.87
N GLN A 124 7.57 28.04 21.81
CA GLN A 124 8.31 28.64 22.92
C GLN A 124 9.32 29.66 22.38
N GLY A 125 8.97 30.95 22.48
CA GLY A 125 9.86 32.08 22.16
C GLY A 125 11.02 32.26 23.13
N TRP A 126 11.78 33.36 22.94
CA TRP A 126 12.33 34.27 23.96
C TRP A 126 13.05 35.45 23.26
N SER A 127 12.53 36.66 23.49
CA SER A 127 13.18 38.00 23.62
C SER A 127 12.31 39.09 23.00
#